data_AF-A0A7V5K6Y1-F1
#
_entry.id   AF-A0A7V5K6Y1-F1
#
_cell.length_a   1.000
_cell.length_b   1.000
_cell.length_c   1.000
_cell.angle_alpha   90.00
_cell.angle_beta   90.00
_cell.angle_gamma   90.00
#
_symmetry.space_group_name_H-M   'P 1'
#
loop_
_entity.id
_entity.type
_entity.pdbx_description
1 polymer ?
#
loop_
_entity_poly.entity_id
_entity_poly.type
_entity_poly.pdbx_seq_one_letter_code
_entity_poly.pdbx_strand_id
1 'polypeptide(L)'
;AVAFVISQDERATILESAQSQSLETFGERFRRRGERFLRDLELRQDELSGCVLETVGRLLGTLGVVVGDFQAVVLPDPDGATPARLGKRLGVAQERLVSVTPRIGDAGAAGVLLGLVLALERLSSGQRVMVASYGSGTDAMSWVVGESSLSYRCLGRSLEEILSSAEHRSYADYLKMRGFLSLRPNH
;
A
#
# COMPACT_ATOMS: atom_id res chain seq x y z
N ALA A 1 5.65 8.94 3.83
CA ALA A 1 4.79 8.77 5.02
C ALA A 1 3.38 9.22 4.66
N VAL A 2 2.37 8.70 5.34
CA VAL A 2 0.97 9.08 5.17
C VAL A 2 0.36 9.28 6.55
N ALA A 3 -0.56 10.22 6.67
CA ALA A 3 -1.35 10.45 7.87
C ALA A 3 -2.83 10.49 7.49
N PHE A 4 -3.67 9.90 8.34
CA PHE A 4 -5.13 9.95 8.22
C PHE A 4 -5.71 10.57 9.49
N VAL A 5 -6.77 11.36 9.31
CA VAL A 5 -7.58 11.87 10.40
C VAL A 5 -8.82 11.00 10.51
N ILE A 6 -9.12 10.52 11.71
CA ILE A 6 -10.28 9.66 11.98
C ILE A 6 -11.29 10.49 12.77
N SER A 7 -12.54 10.51 12.31
CA SER A 7 -13.65 11.24 12.92
C SER A 7 -14.89 10.34 13.00
N GLN A 8 -15.78 10.60 13.96
CA GLN A 8 -17.07 9.90 14.07
C GLN A 8 -18.20 10.61 13.31
N ASP A 9 -18.15 11.94 13.23
CA ASP A 9 -19.24 12.75 12.70
C ASP A 9 -19.10 13.00 11.19
N GLU A 10 -17.87 12.98 10.69
CA GLU A 10 -17.55 13.31 9.31
C GLU A 10 -17.42 12.05 8.45
N ARG A 11 -18.25 11.97 7.41
CA ARG A 11 -18.32 10.79 6.52
C ARG A 11 -17.61 11.05 5.20
N ALA A 12 -16.32 11.39 5.26
CA ALA A 12 -15.50 11.55 4.05
C ALA A 12 -15.17 10.18 3.44
N THR A 13 -14.80 9.20 4.27
CA THR A 13 -14.60 7.81 3.84
C THR A 13 -14.97 6.91 5.02
N ILE A 14 -15.75 5.87 4.75
CA ILE A 14 -16.34 5.01 5.78
C ILE A 14 -15.66 3.65 5.72
N LEU A 15 -15.14 3.18 6.86
CA LEU A 15 -14.66 1.80 7.01
C LEU A 15 -15.87 0.88 7.21
N GLU A 16 -16.12 -0.05 6.28
CA GLU A 16 -17.21 -1.03 6.41
C GLU A 16 -16.82 -2.21 7.28
N SER A 17 -15.60 -2.74 7.08
CA SER A 17 -15.07 -3.87 7.84
C SER A 17 -13.56 -3.94 7.69
N ALA A 18 -12.91 -4.51 8.70
CA ALA A 18 -11.50 -4.85 8.72
C ALA A 18 -11.34 -6.29 9.22
N GLN A 19 -10.43 -7.04 8.60
CA GLN A 19 -10.04 -8.38 9.01
C GLN A 19 -8.52 -8.42 9.11
N SER A 20 -8.01 -9.04 10.17
CA SER A 20 -6.58 -9.12 10.45
C SER A 20 -6.17 -10.55 10.79
N GLN A 21 -4.96 -10.90 10.40
CA GLN A 21 -4.33 -12.18 10.70
C GLN A 21 -2.85 -11.93 11.02
N SER A 22 -2.38 -12.49 12.12
CA SER A 22 -0.95 -12.56 12.44
C SER A 22 -0.47 -13.98 12.24
N LEU A 23 0.73 -14.13 11.66
CA LEU A 23 1.34 -15.43 11.44
C LEU A 23 2.83 -15.36 11.76
N GLU A 24 3.29 -16.34 12.52
CA GLU A 24 4.71 -16.59 12.72
C GLU A 24 5.22 -17.41 11.52
N THR A 25 5.94 -16.74 10.62
CA THR A 25 6.60 -17.39 9.47
C THR A 25 8.12 -17.37 9.63
N PHE A 26 8.76 -18.42 9.12
CA PHE A 26 10.20 -18.48 8.96
C PHE A 26 10.61 -17.98 7.59
N GLY A 27 11.48 -16.98 7.54
CA GLY A 27 11.99 -16.43 6.27
C GLY A 27 11.64 -14.98 6.03
N GLU A 28 10.78 -14.40 6.86
CA GLU A 28 10.42 -12.99 6.78
C GLU A 28 11.62 -12.06 6.90
N ARG A 29 11.49 -10.89 6.25
CA ARG A 29 12.49 -9.83 6.35
C ARG A 29 12.48 -9.27 7.76
N PHE A 30 13.65 -9.25 8.40
CA PHE A 30 13.80 -8.74 9.76
C PHE A 30 14.93 -7.73 9.86
N ARG A 31 14.90 -6.88 10.88
CA ARG A 31 15.98 -5.95 11.20
C ARG A 31 16.21 -5.96 12.70
N ARG A 32 17.38 -6.43 13.14
CA ARG A 32 17.68 -6.46 14.57
C ARG A 32 17.91 -5.06 15.10
N ARG A 33 17.70 -4.88 16.41
CA ARG A 33 17.99 -3.61 17.08
C ARG A 33 19.45 -3.20 16.82
N GLY A 34 19.66 -1.96 16.40
CA GLY A 34 20.98 -1.42 16.06
C GLY A 34 21.42 -1.68 14.61
N GLU A 35 20.72 -2.54 13.86
CA GLU A 35 21.03 -2.76 12.46
C GLU A 35 20.39 -1.69 11.56
N ARG A 36 21.15 -1.28 10.55
CA ARG A 36 20.74 -0.28 9.57
C ARG A 36 19.91 -0.86 8.43
N PHE A 37 20.16 -2.11 8.05
CA PHE A 37 19.56 -2.75 6.88
C PHE A 37 18.67 -3.91 7.28
N LEU A 38 17.59 -4.11 6.52
CA LEU A 38 16.80 -5.32 6.58
C LEU A 38 17.65 -6.50 6.12
N ARG A 39 17.50 -7.62 6.80
CA ARG A 39 18.00 -8.93 6.40
C ARG A 39 16.86 -9.78 5.90
N ASP A 40 17.19 -10.68 5.01
CA ASP A 40 16.33 -11.72 4.48
C ASP A 40 17.11 -13.03 4.63
N LEU A 41 16.43 -14.11 5.01
CA LEU A 41 17.05 -15.44 5.08
C LEU A 41 17.08 -16.12 3.70
N GLU A 42 16.58 -15.46 2.66
CA GLU A 42 16.41 -15.95 1.29
C GLU A 42 15.55 -17.22 1.21
N LEU A 43 14.75 -17.45 2.25
CA LEU A 43 13.76 -18.52 2.30
C LEU A 43 12.57 -18.08 1.46
N ARG A 44 12.53 -18.55 0.21
CA ARG A 44 11.46 -18.22 -0.73
C ARG A 44 10.20 -19.02 -0.40
N GLN A 45 9.40 -18.52 0.53
CA GLN A 45 8.02 -18.96 0.69
C GLN A 45 7.07 -17.87 0.18
N ASP A 46 6.03 -18.27 -0.56
CA ASP A 46 4.97 -17.35 -1.02
C ASP A 46 3.88 -17.19 0.07
N GLU A 47 4.30 -17.00 1.32
CA GLU A 47 3.40 -16.87 2.48
C GLU A 47 2.60 -15.57 2.38
N LEU A 48 3.21 -14.50 1.86
CA LEU A 48 2.53 -13.25 1.55
C LEU A 48 1.25 -13.50 0.76
N SER A 49 1.34 -14.24 -0.35
CA SER A 49 0.15 -14.45 -1.17
C SER A 49 -0.89 -15.33 -0.47
N GLY A 50 -0.46 -16.37 0.25
CA GLY A 50 -1.37 -17.21 1.02
C GLY A 50 -2.18 -16.40 2.04
N CYS A 51 -1.47 -15.64 2.90
CA CYS A 51 -2.08 -14.85 3.97
C CYS A 51 -2.98 -13.73 3.42
N VAL A 52 -2.55 -13.05 2.35
CA VAL A 52 -3.36 -12.00 1.71
C VAL A 52 -4.65 -12.58 1.15
N LEU A 53 -4.59 -13.69 0.42
CA LEU A 53 -5.78 -14.32 -0.15
C LEU A 53 -6.75 -14.83 0.93
N GLU A 54 -6.23 -15.43 1.99
CA GLU A 54 -7.05 -15.90 3.11
C GLU A 54 -7.76 -14.73 3.80
N THR A 55 -7.03 -13.67 4.15
CA THR A 55 -7.58 -12.51 4.87
C THR A 55 -8.58 -11.75 4.01
N VAL A 56 -8.30 -11.59 2.71
CA VAL A 56 -9.26 -11.03 1.75
C VAL A 56 -10.51 -11.92 1.66
N GLY A 57 -10.37 -13.24 1.60
CA GLY A 57 -11.50 -14.17 1.61
C GLY A 57 -12.39 -14.01 2.84
N ARG A 58 -11.79 -13.84 4.03
CA ARG A 58 -12.52 -13.56 5.28
C ARG A 58 -13.26 -12.22 5.23
N LEU A 59 -12.63 -11.18 4.70
CA LEU A 59 -13.25 -9.85 4.54
C LEU A 59 -14.49 -9.93 3.64
N LEU A 60 -14.35 -10.57 2.48
CA LEU A 60 -15.44 -10.75 1.51
C LEU A 60 -16.59 -11.56 2.11
N GLY A 61 -16.27 -12.67 2.79
CA GLY A 61 -17.27 -13.51 3.46
C GLY A 61 -18.01 -12.79 4.58
N THR A 62 -17.31 -11.96 5.36
CA THR A 62 -17.91 -11.15 6.44
C THR A 62 -18.87 -10.10 5.91
N LEU A 63 -18.52 -9.47 4.78
CA LEU A 63 -19.34 -8.43 4.13
C LEU A 63 -20.45 -9.02 3.24
N GLY A 64 -20.35 -10.29 2.84
CA GLY A 64 -21.26 -10.89 1.87
C GLY A 64 -21.13 -10.30 0.46
N VAL A 65 -19.92 -9.86 0.08
CA VAL A 65 -19.63 -9.18 -1.20
C VAL A 65 -18.59 -9.96 -2.00
N VAL A 66 -18.45 -9.64 -3.29
CA VAL A 66 -17.42 -10.21 -4.16
C VAL A 66 -16.37 -9.17 -4.53
N VAL A 67 -15.20 -9.64 -4.96
CA VAL A 67 -14.10 -8.77 -5.45
C VAL A 67 -14.57 -7.83 -6.57
N GLY A 68 -15.53 -8.26 -7.38
CA GLY A 68 -16.13 -7.44 -8.45
C GLY A 68 -16.85 -6.18 -7.98
N ASP A 69 -17.24 -6.10 -6.71
CA ASP A 69 -17.96 -4.95 -6.13
C ASP A 69 -17.03 -3.77 -5.82
N PHE A 70 -15.71 -3.99 -5.86
CA PHE A 70 -14.70 -2.97 -5.60
C PHE A 70 -14.26 -2.30 -6.91
N GLN A 71 -14.25 -0.97 -6.92
CA GLN A 71 -13.79 -0.18 -8.07
C GLN A 71 -12.28 0.04 -8.06
N ALA A 72 -11.66 -0.06 -6.88
CA ALA A 72 -10.21 -0.07 -6.73
C ALA A 72 -9.78 -1.12 -5.70
N VAL A 73 -8.62 -1.72 -5.93
CA VAL A 73 -8.02 -2.71 -5.06
C VAL A 73 -6.54 -2.38 -4.88
N VAL A 74 -6.13 -2.17 -3.63
CA VAL A 74 -4.74 -1.93 -3.24
C VAL A 74 -4.24 -3.18 -2.53
N LEU A 75 -3.13 -3.74 -3.01
CA LEU A 75 -2.53 -4.95 -2.47
C LEU A 75 -1.08 -4.65 -2.03
N PRO A 76 -0.47 -5.52 -1.22
CA PRO A 76 0.93 -5.37 -0.85
C PRO A 76 1.82 -5.34 -2.09
N ASP A 77 2.76 -4.39 -2.10
CA ASP A 77 3.54 -4.08 -3.30
C ASP A 77 5.04 -3.84 -3.01
N PRO A 78 5.78 -4.87 -2.59
CA PRO A 78 7.22 -4.73 -2.33
C PRO A 78 8.06 -4.54 -3.60
N ASP A 79 7.54 -4.90 -4.79
CA ASP A 79 8.35 -5.06 -6.01
C ASP A 79 7.71 -4.52 -7.31
N GLY A 80 6.49 -3.97 -7.27
CA GLY A 80 5.73 -3.51 -8.44
C GLY A 80 5.00 -4.61 -9.20
N ALA A 81 5.34 -5.89 -8.95
CA ALA A 81 4.77 -7.04 -9.66
C ALA A 81 3.78 -7.83 -8.78
N THR A 82 3.92 -7.75 -7.46
CA THR A 82 3.11 -8.49 -6.48
C THR A 82 1.61 -8.20 -6.62
N PRO A 83 1.14 -6.94 -6.75
CA PRO A 83 -0.28 -6.66 -6.92
C PRO A 83 -0.88 -7.34 -8.15
N ALA A 84 -0.15 -7.38 -9.28
CA ALA A 84 -0.62 -8.05 -10.49
C ALA A 84 -0.76 -9.56 -10.30
N ARG A 85 0.21 -10.20 -9.61
CA ARG A 85 0.14 -11.64 -9.28
C ARG A 85 -1.05 -11.96 -8.38
N LEU A 86 -1.22 -11.20 -7.30
CA LEU A 86 -2.31 -11.38 -6.35
C LEU A 86 -3.68 -11.06 -6.98
N GLY A 87 -3.76 -9.96 -7.72
CA GLY A 87 -4.98 -9.55 -8.43
C GLY A 87 -5.46 -10.61 -9.40
N LYS A 88 -4.55 -11.24 -10.16
CA LYS A 88 -4.90 -12.37 -11.02
C LYS A 88 -5.50 -13.55 -10.25
N ARG A 89 -4.96 -13.88 -9.07
CA ARG A 89 -5.47 -14.95 -8.20
C ARG A 89 -6.84 -14.61 -7.58
N LEU A 90 -7.09 -13.32 -7.31
CA LEU A 90 -8.36 -12.80 -6.79
C LEU A 90 -9.41 -12.54 -7.88
N GLY A 91 -9.05 -12.59 -9.16
CA GLY A 91 -9.94 -12.21 -10.27
C GLY A 91 -10.14 -10.69 -10.40
N VAL A 92 -9.21 -9.88 -9.91
CA VAL A 92 -9.22 -8.42 -10.05
C VAL A 92 -8.72 -8.04 -11.44
N ALA A 93 -9.49 -7.21 -12.15
CA ALA A 93 -9.06 -6.62 -13.41
C ALA A 93 -7.87 -5.65 -13.20
N GLN A 94 -6.91 -5.64 -14.12
CA GLN A 94 -5.66 -4.91 -13.95
C GLN A 94 -5.87 -3.40 -13.75
N GLU A 95 -6.91 -2.84 -14.37
CA GLU A 95 -7.25 -1.41 -14.32
C GLU A 95 -7.76 -0.98 -12.93
N ARG A 96 -8.23 -1.94 -12.12
CA ARG A 96 -8.68 -1.70 -10.75
C ARG A 96 -7.56 -1.84 -9.73
N LEU A 97 -6.41 -2.40 -10.11
CA LEU A 97 -5.26 -2.51 -9.22
C LEU A 97 -4.56 -1.16 -9.10
N VAL A 98 -4.31 -0.74 -7.87
CA VAL A 98 -3.62 0.52 -7.57
C VAL A 98 -2.28 0.21 -6.92
N SER A 99 -1.23 0.81 -7.48
CA SER A 99 0.17 0.58 -7.10
C SER A 99 0.96 1.90 -7.18
N VAL A 100 1.79 2.16 -6.16
CA VAL A 100 2.67 3.34 -6.08
C VAL A 100 4.14 2.98 -6.29
N THR A 101 4.50 1.72 -6.08
CA THR A 101 5.88 1.21 -6.10
C THR A 101 6.61 1.50 -7.42
N PRO A 102 5.99 1.40 -8.62
CA PRO A 102 6.65 1.77 -9.87
C PRO A 102 7.14 3.22 -9.93
N ARG A 103 6.61 4.12 -9.09
CA ARG A 103 6.97 5.55 -9.08
C ARG A 103 7.94 5.92 -7.96
N ILE A 104 7.79 5.32 -6.79
CA ILE A 104 8.53 5.73 -5.57
C ILE A 104 9.28 4.60 -4.87
N GLY A 105 9.18 3.37 -5.38
CA GLY A 105 9.73 2.17 -4.75
C GLY A 105 8.91 1.70 -3.54
N ASP A 106 9.48 0.74 -2.81
CA ASP A 106 8.89 0.15 -1.61
C ASP A 106 8.84 1.19 -0.47
N ALA A 107 7.64 1.73 -0.22
CA ALA A 107 7.36 2.67 0.86
C ALA A 107 6.98 1.98 2.19
N GLY A 108 7.16 0.67 2.29
CA GLY A 108 6.82 -0.14 3.46
C GLY A 108 5.36 0.02 3.88
N ALA A 109 5.12 0.24 5.17
CA ALA A 109 3.78 0.42 5.73
C ALA A 109 2.97 1.57 5.07
N ALA A 110 3.64 2.58 4.52
CA ALA A 110 2.97 3.67 3.84
C ALA A 110 2.52 3.31 2.41
N GLY A 111 3.03 2.23 1.80
CA GLY A 111 2.77 1.90 0.40
C GLY A 111 1.30 1.66 0.10
N VAL A 112 0.66 0.75 0.84
CA VAL A 112 -0.78 0.45 0.69
C VAL A 112 -1.67 1.62 1.07
N LEU A 113 -1.21 2.47 2.00
CA LEU A 113 -1.91 3.67 2.42
C LEU A 113 -1.83 4.79 1.37
N LEU A 114 -0.70 4.95 0.69
CA LEU A 114 -0.58 5.83 -0.48
C LEU A 114 -1.44 5.32 -1.64
N GLY A 115 -1.51 4.00 -1.82
CA GLY A 115 -2.42 3.38 -2.78
C GLY A 115 -3.89 3.69 -2.46
N LEU A 116 -4.28 3.67 -1.18
CA LEU A 116 -5.62 4.08 -0.75
C LEU A 116 -5.89 5.55 -1.12
N VAL A 117 -4.95 6.46 -0.85
CA VAL A 117 -5.09 7.88 -1.25
C VAL A 117 -5.29 8.02 -2.76
N LEU A 118 -4.46 7.36 -3.59
CA LEU A 118 -4.61 7.38 -5.05
C LEU A 118 -5.97 6.85 -5.52
N ALA A 119 -6.49 5.81 -4.86
CA ALA A 119 -7.80 5.28 -5.16
C ALA A 119 -8.89 6.29 -4.80
N LEU A 120 -8.86 6.83 -3.58
CA LEU A 120 -9.85 7.79 -3.10
C LEU A 120 -9.90 9.05 -3.96
N GLU A 121 -8.78 9.54 -4.51
CA GLU A 121 -8.77 10.70 -5.41
C GLU A 121 -9.58 10.49 -6.69
N ARG A 122 -9.72 9.24 -7.16
CA ARG A 122 -10.34 8.88 -8.45
C ARG A 122 -11.76 8.35 -8.32
N LEU A 123 -12.09 7.73 -7.19
CA LEU A 123 -13.39 7.11 -6.98
C LEU A 123 -14.50 8.15 -6.73
N SER A 124 -15.73 7.86 -7.15
CA SER A 124 -16.92 8.67 -6.87
C SER A 124 -17.56 8.28 -5.52
N SER A 125 -18.44 9.14 -5.00
CA SER A 125 -19.25 8.81 -3.82
C SER A 125 -19.99 7.48 -4.00
N GLY A 126 -20.05 6.68 -2.94
CA GLY A 126 -20.67 5.35 -2.92
C GLY A 126 -19.80 4.23 -3.51
N GLN A 127 -18.69 4.56 -4.18
CA GLN A 127 -17.76 3.54 -4.68
C GLN A 127 -16.88 2.99 -3.57
N ARG A 128 -16.46 1.74 -3.75
CA ARG A 128 -15.72 0.95 -2.75
C ARG A 128 -14.27 0.71 -3.18
N VAL A 129 -13.37 0.77 -2.21
CA VAL A 129 -11.97 0.38 -2.34
C VAL A 129 -11.61 -0.69 -1.32
N MET A 130 -10.93 -1.74 -1.78
CA MET A 130 -10.34 -2.75 -0.91
C MET A 130 -8.87 -2.43 -0.71
N VAL A 131 -8.38 -2.54 0.52
CA VAL A 131 -6.96 -2.39 0.84
C VAL A 131 -6.51 -3.61 1.62
N ALA A 132 -5.47 -4.29 1.13
CA ALA A 132 -4.79 -5.35 1.87
C ALA A 132 -3.32 -4.97 2.13
N SER A 133 -2.85 -5.20 3.36
CA SER A 133 -1.48 -4.98 3.81
C SER A 133 -0.76 -6.30 4.06
N TYR A 134 0.58 -6.27 4.06
CA TYR A 134 1.39 -7.38 4.54
C TYR A 134 2.62 -6.87 5.28
N GLY A 135 2.90 -7.46 6.44
CA GLY A 135 4.09 -7.22 7.25
C GLY A 135 4.05 -8.06 8.52
N SER A 136 4.64 -9.26 8.48
CA SER A 136 4.56 -10.27 9.56
C SER A 136 3.12 -10.62 9.99
N GLY A 137 2.19 -10.47 9.05
CA GLY A 137 0.75 -10.49 9.25
C GLY A 137 0.08 -9.74 8.10
N THR A 138 -1.24 -9.81 8.05
CA THR A 138 -2.06 -9.25 6.98
C THR A 138 -3.26 -8.54 7.57
N ASP A 139 -3.57 -7.35 7.07
CA ASP A 139 -4.86 -6.70 7.27
C ASP A 139 -5.57 -6.56 5.92
N ALA A 140 -6.89 -6.76 5.89
CA ALA A 140 -7.74 -6.45 4.75
C ALA A 140 -8.90 -5.56 5.21
N MET A 141 -9.12 -4.47 4.50
CA MET A 141 -10.12 -3.46 4.83
C MET A 141 -10.98 -3.12 3.62
N SER A 142 -12.27 -2.87 3.86
CA SER A 142 -13.20 -2.33 2.88
C SER A 142 -13.58 -0.90 3.26
N TRP A 143 -13.42 0.02 2.33
CA TRP A 143 -13.79 1.43 2.50
C TRP A 143 -14.77 1.87 1.43
N VAL A 144 -15.71 2.72 1.82
CA VAL A 144 -16.66 3.38 0.91
C VAL A 144 -16.41 4.87 0.91
N VAL A 145 -16.34 5.45 -0.28
CA VAL A 145 -16.23 6.90 -0.46
C VAL A 145 -17.54 7.54 -0.04
N GLY A 146 -17.49 8.44 0.94
CA GLY A 146 -18.67 9.18 1.37
C GLY A 146 -18.89 10.44 0.53
N GLU A 147 -20.07 11.03 0.62
CA GLU A 147 -20.46 12.20 -0.18
C GLU A 147 -19.57 13.41 0.07
N SER A 148 -19.20 13.63 1.33
CA SER A 148 -18.32 14.73 1.72
C SER A 148 -16.87 14.57 1.22
N SER A 149 -16.45 13.38 0.77
CA SER A 149 -15.09 13.15 0.24
C SER A 149 -14.71 14.14 -0.86
N LEU A 150 -15.67 14.48 -1.72
CA LEU A 150 -15.44 15.31 -2.89
C LEU A 150 -15.05 16.74 -2.53
N SER A 151 -15.57 17.30 -1.44
CA SER A 151 -15.20 18.66 -1.01
C SER A 151 -13.77 18.72 -0.45
N TYR A 152 -13.25 17.63 0.13
CA TYR A 152 -11.89 17.59 0.67
C TYR A 152 -10.80 17.48 -0.40
N ARG A 153 -11.11 16.93 -1.58
CA ARG A 153 -10.13 16.78 -2.67
C ARG A 153 -9.59 18.10 -3.18
N CYS A 154 -10.40 19.15 -3.12
CA CYS A 154 -10.05 20.48 -3.63
C CYS A 154 -9.24 21.33 -2.63
N LEU A 155 -9.00 20.84 -1.41
CA LEU A 155 -8.34 21.62 -0.34
C LEU A 155 -6.81 21.57 -0.41
N GLY A 156 -6.23 20.69 -1.22
CA GLY A 156 -4.79 20.49 -1.28
C GLY A 156 -4.32 19.98 -2.64
N ARG A 157 -3.01 19.77 -2.75
CA ARG A 157 -2.40 19.14 -3.92
C ARG A 157 -2.77 17.67 -3.95
N SER A 158 -3.11 17.16 -5.13
CA SER A 158 -3.29 15.73 -5.33
C SER A 158 -1.98 14.97 -5.14
N LEU A 159 -2.06 13.69 -4.78
CA LEU A 159 -0.90 12.82 -4.71
C LEU A 159 -0.23 12.70 -6.08
N GLU A 160 -1.00 12.75 -7.17
CA GLU A 160 -0.47 12.80 -8.54
C GLU A 160 0.41 14.04 -8.79
N GLU A 161 -0.02 15.23 -8.35
CA GLU A 161 0.78 16.46 -8.40
C GLU A 161 2.05 16.38 -7.53
N ILE A 162 1.96 15.76 -6.35
CA ILE A 162 3.11 15.60 -5.46
C ILE A 162 4.15 14.69 -6.12
N LEU A 163 3.71 13.54 -6.64
CA LEU A 163 4.58 12.54 -7.27
C LEU A 163 5.18 13.04 -8.59
N SER A 164 4.47 13.87 -9.35
CA SER A 164 4.98 14.47 -10.60
C SER A 164 5.99 15.59 -10.36
N SER A 165 5.99 16.23 -9.19
CA SER A 165 6.98 17.26 -8.83
C SER A 165 8.34 16.72 -8.39
N ALA A 166 8.59 15.42 -8.55
CA ALA A 166 9.84 14.78 -8.14
C ALA A 166 11.02 15.15 -9.07
N GLU A 167 12.15 15.51 -8.47
CA GLU A 167 13.39 15.77 -9.20
C GLU A 167 14.19 14.49 -9.43
N HIS A 168 14.67 14.30 -10.66
CA HIS A 168 15.60 13.22 -10.97
C HIS A 168 16.99 13.56 -10.45
N ARG A 169 17.59 12.65 -9.70
CA ARG A 169 18.96 12.78 -9.17
C ARG A 169 19.84 11.67 -9.73
N SER A 170 21.13 11.96 -9.90
CA SER A 170 22.08 10.96 -10.35
C SER A 170 22.29 9.88 -9.28
N TYR A 171 22.71 8.69 -9.69
CA TYR A 171 23.04 7.61 -8.75
C TYR A 171 24.18 8.00 -7.79
N ALA A 172 25.14 8.79 -8.27
CA ALA A 172 26.23 9.31 -7.44
C ALA A 172 25.69 10.22 -6.32
N ASP A 173 24.72 11.09 -6.62
CA ASP A 173 24.10 11.96 -5.62
C ASP A 173 23.29 11.16 -4.61
N TYR A 174 22.56 10.13 -5.06
CA TYR A 174 21.87 9.19 -4.17
C TYR A 174 22.85 8.52 -3.19
N LEU A 175 23.96 7.97 -3.67
CA LEU A 175 24.94 7.30 -2.81
C LEU A 175 25.59 8.26 -1.81
N LYS A 176 25.84 9.52 -2.21
CA LYS A 176 26.31 10.59 -1.30
C LYS A 176 25.27 10.87 -0.22
N MET A 177 24.01 11.09 -0.59
CA MET A 177 22.91 11.34 0.36
C MET A 177 22.70 10.18 1.33
N ARG A 178 22.92 8.94 0.88
CA ARG A 178 22.84 7.74 1.72
C ARG A 178 24.10 7.53 2.58
N GLY A 179 25.13 8.36 2.44
CA GLY A 179 26.39 8.23 3.16
C GLY A 179 27.19 6.98 2.77
N PHE A 180 26.95 6.43 1.58
CA PHE A 180 27.74 5.32 1.03
C PHE A 180 29.02 5.80 0.35
N LEU A 181 29.02 7.04 -0.14
CA LEU A 181 30.19 7.73 -0.69
C LEU A 181 30.55 8.90 0.22
N SER A 182 31.74 8.85 0.83
CA SER A 182 32.39 10.04 1.40
C SER A 182 33.37 10.59 0.36
N LEU A 183 33.23 11.86 0.00
CA LEU A 183 34.32 12.58 -0.66
C LEU A 183 35.41 12.77 0.38
N ARG A 184 36.58 12.14 0.21
CA ARG A 184 37.78 12.68 0.85
C ARG A 184 37.96 14.10 0.31
N PRO A 185 38.13 15.13 1.16
CA PRO A 185 38.64 16.40 0.67
C PRO A 185 39.98 16.10 0.00
N ASN A 186 40.14 16.52 -1.26
CA ASN A 186 41.46 16.52 -1.88
C ASN A 186 42.33 17.47 -1.04
N HIS A 187 43.28 16.91 -0.29
CA HIS A 187 44.41 17.64 0.27
C HIS A 187 45.51 17.72 -0.78
#